data_AF-A0A2Z4K022-F1
#
_entry.id   AF-A0A2Z4K022-F1
#
_cell.length_a   1.000
_cell.length_b   1.000
_cell.length_c   1.000
_cell.angle_alpha   90.00
_cell.angle_beta   90.00
_cell.angle_gamma   90.00
#
_symmetry.space_group_name_H-M   'P 1'
#
loop_
_entity.id
_entity.type
_entity.pdbx_description
1 polymer ?
#
loop_
_entity_poly.entity_id
_entity_poly.type
_entity_poly.pdbx_seq_one_letter_code
_entity_poly.pdbx_strand_id
1 'polypeptide(L)'
;MEEDALDKLIGQWLAETPELDLQGMHVVGRIIWLGRHLEDRIETNLKPWGVSYTDFDILATLRRLGEPYSASLAVASRMTRRRIFSGLPLAFPTP
;
A
#
# COMPACT_ATOMS: atom_id res chain seq x y z
N MET A 1 9.24 -20.92 12.92
CA MET A 1 8.36 -19.99 12.18
C MET A 1 8.62 -20.21 10.71
N GLU A 2 7.59 -20.15 9.88
CA GLU A 2 7.73 -20.27 8.43
C GLU A 2 8.29 -18.95 7.86
N GLU A 3 9.26 -19.03 6.95
CA GLU A 3 9.87 -17.86 6.31
C GLU A 3 8.90 -17.21 5.33
N ASP A 4 8.71 -15.89 5.45
CA ASP A 4 7.92 -15.12 4.49
C ASP A 4 8.76 -14.67 3.29
N ALA A 5 8.11 -14.11 2.27
CA ALA A 5 8.84 -13.70 1.08
C ALA A 5 9.70 -12.42 1.28
N LEU A 6 9.53 -11.69 2.40
CA LEU A 6 10.47 -10.64 2.78
C LEU A 6 11.73 -11.23 3.40
N ASP A 7 11.62 -12.30 4.19
CA ASP A 7 12.79 -13.03 4.72
C ASP A 7 13.68 -13.54 3.58
N LYS A 8 13.06 -14.08 2.51
CA LYS A 8 13.79 -14.50 1.30
C LYS A 8 14.50 -13.34 0.61
N LEU A 9 13.83 -12.19 0.49
CA LEU A 9 14.41 -10.98 -0.12
C LEU A 9 15.60 -10.45 0.70
N ILE A 10 15.47 -10.45 2.02
CA ILE A 10 16.54 -10.03 2.93
C ILE A 10 17.73 -11.00 2.84
N GLY A 11 17.47 -12.31 2.74
CA GLY A 11 18.51 -13.31 2.53
C GLY A 11 19.31 -13.07 1.24
N GLN A 12 18.65 -12.65 0.15
CA GLN A 12 19.33 -12.28 -1.10
C GLN A 12 20.26 -11.07 -0.91
N TRP A 13 19.78 -10.02 -0.24
CA TRP A 13 20.59 -8.83 0.03
C TRP A 13 21.79 -9.11 0.93
N LEU A 14 21.62 -9.92 1.97
CA LEU A 14 22.72 -10.29 2.86
C LEU A 14 23.75 -11.20 2.18
N ALA A 15 23.34 -11.97 1.16
CA ALA A 15 24.28 -12.74 0.35
C ALA A 15 25.15 -11.84 -0.54
N GLU A 16 24.60 -10.76 -1.09
CA GLU A 16 25.33 -9.81 -1.94
C GLU A 16 26.13 -8.77 -1.13
N THR A 17 25.55 -8.25 -0.05
CA THR A 17 26.14 -7.20 0.80
C THR A 17 25.95 -7.55 2.27
N PRO A 18 26.83 -8.37 2.86
CA PRO A 18 26.69 -8.84 4.25
C PRO A 18 26.69 -7.73 5.31
N GLU A 19 27.27 -6.57 5.02
CA GLU A 19 27.39 -5.44 5.96
C GLU A 19 26.20 -4.47 5.91
N LEU A 20 25.21 -4.72 5.04
CA LEU A 20 24.05 -3.86 4.90
C LEU A 20 23.12 -3.98 6.11
N ASP A 21 22.86 -2.86 6.80
CA ASP A 21 21.85 -2.81 7.85
C ASP A 21 20.44 -2.83 7.25
N LEU A 22 19.75 -3.96 7.42
CA LEU A 22 18.40 -4.21 6.92
C LEU A 22 17.33 -4.20 8.01
N GLN A 23 17.65 -3.79 9.25
CA GLN A 23 16.69 -3.79 10.36
C GLN A 23 15.42 -3.00 10.04
N GLY A 24 15.56 -1.83 9.39
CA GLY A 24 14.41 -1.04 8.93
C GLY A 24 13.56 -1.78 7.90
N MET A 25 14.19 -2.53 6.99
CA MET A 25 13.51 -3.28 5.94
C MET A 25 12.68 -4.44 6.49
N HIS A 26 13.17 -5.14 7.53
CA HIS A 26 12.42 -6.22 8.19
C HIS A 26 11.03 -5.78 8.68
N VAL A 27 10.92 -4.55 9.19
CA VAL A 27 9.67 -4.03 9.78
C VAL A 27 8.85 -3.29 8.72
N VAL A 28 9.46 -2.31 8.05
CA VAL A 28 8.76 -1.46 7.08
C VAL A 28 8.31 -2.27 5.87
N GLY A 29 9.13 -3.23 5.40
CA GLY A 29 8.77 -4.12 4.30
C GLY A 29 7.51 -4.93 4.60
N ARG A 30 7.39 -5.48 5.82
CA ARG A 30 6.20 -6.22 6.25
C ARG A 30 4.96 -5.34 6.32
N ILE A 31 5.09 -4.12 6.83
CA ILE A 31 3.99 -3.16 6.88
C ILE A 31 3.50 -2.84 5.46
N ILE A 32 4.42 -2.58 4.53
CA ILE A 32 4.09 -2.31 3.13
C ILE A 32 3.37 -3.50 2.50
N TRP A 33 3.89 -4.71 2.69
CA TRP A 33 3.30 -5.92 2.11
C TRP A 33 1.93 -6.25 2.69
N LEU A 34 1.78 -6.14 4.00
CA LEU A 34 0.48 -6.28 4.65
C LEU A 34 -0.50 -5.24 4.11
N GLY A 35 -0.06 -3.99 3.95
CA GLY A 35 -0.85 -2.92 3.33
C GLY A 35 -1.35 -3.30 1.95
N ARG A 36 -0.48 -3.82 1.08
CA ARG A 36 -0.85 -4.28 -0.27
C ARG A 36 -1.85 -5.43 -0.25
N HIS A 37 -1.64 -6.44 0.61
CA HIS A 37 -2.56 -7.55 0.73
C HIS A 37 -3.96 -7.11 1.20
N LEU A 38 -4.01 -6.12 2.09
CA LEU A 38 -5.27 -5.52 2.51
C LEU A 38 -5.93 -4.71 1.38
N GLU A 39 -5.16 -3.90 0.64
CA GLU A 39 -5.64 -3.13 -0.52
C GLU A 39 -6.25 -4.06 -1.58
N ASP A 40 -5.56 -5.14 -1.95
CA ASP A 40 -6.03 -6.13 -2.93
C ASP A 40 -7.36 -6.79 -2.50
N ARG A 41 -7.49 -7.08 -1.21
CA ARG A 41 -8.71 -7.67 -0.66
C ARG A 41 -9.86 -6.67 -0.64
N ILE A 42 -9.59 -5.39 -0.36
CA ILE A 42 -10.58 -4.33 -0.43
C ILE A 42 -11.05 -4.13 -1.88
N GLU A 43 -10.12 -4.04 -2.84
CA GLU A 43 -10.43 -3.95 -4.26
C GLU A 43 -11.31 -5.12 -4.73
N THR A 44 -10.99 -6.35 -4.31
CA THR A 44 -11.81 -7.53 -4.61
C THR A 44 -13.25 -7.39 -4.10
N ASN A 45 -13.43 -6.84 -2.90
CA ASN A 45 -14.75 -6.64 -2.30
C ASN A 45 -15.53 -5.49 -2.93
N LEU A 46 -14.85 -4.47 -3.46
CA LEU A 46 -15.47 -3.32 -4.11
C LEU A 46 -15.79 -3.59 -5.60
N LYS A 47 -15.10 -4.54 -6.23
CA LYS A 47 -15.29 -4.93 -7.63
C LYS A 47 -16.76 -5.17 -8.05
N PRO A 48 -17.63 -5.85 -7.26
CA PRO A 48 -19.04 -6.04 -7.62
C PRO A 48 -19.82 -4.72 -7.75
N TRP A 49 -19.35 -3.66 -7.10
CA TRP A 49 -19.99 -2.34 -7.08
C TRP A 49 -19.43 -1.41 -8.17
N GLY A 50 -18.40 -1.83 -8.90
CA GLY A 50 -17.74 -1.00 -9.91
C GLY A 50 -16.98 0.20 -9.33
N VAL A 51 -16.61 0.14 -8.05
CA VAL A 51 -15.96 1.22 -7.30
C VAL A 51 -14.51 0.82 -7.02
N SER A 52 -13.55 1.73 -7.25
CA SER A 52 -12.15 1.49 -6.83
C SER A 52 -11.95 1.81 -5.35
N TYR A 53 -10.87 1.33 -4.74
CA TYR A 53 -10.50 1.73 -3.37
C TYR A 53 -10.39 3.26 -3.22
N THR A 54 -9.88 3.94 -4.25
CA THR A 54 -9.74 5.40 -4.25
C THR A 54 -11.10 6.10 -4.24
N ASP A 55 -12.03 5.64 -5.07
CA ASP A 55 -13.39 6.19 -5.11
C ASP A 55 -14.11 5.94 -3.79
N PHE A 56 -13.94 4.74 -3.21
CA PHE A 56 -14.47 4.41 -1.90
C PHE A 56 -13.93 5.35 -0.81
N ASP A 57 -12.62 5.65 -0.78
CA ASP A 57 -12.04 6.57 0.21
C ASP A 57 -12.59 8.00 0.08
N ILE A 58 -12.82 8.46 -1.15
CA ILE A 58 -13.49 9.75 -1.42
C ILE A 58 -14.91 9.71 -0.87
N LEU A 59 -15.71 8.70 -1.22
CA LEU A 59 -17.09 8.57 -0.77
C LEU A 59 -17.17 8.45 0.76
N ALA A 60 -16.32 7.64 1.38
CA ALA A 60 -16.23 7.48 2.82
C ALA A 60 -15.86 8.81 3.50
N THR A 61 -14.98 9.60 2.88
CA THR A 61 -14.61 10.90 3.43
C THR A 61 -15.71 11.94 3.28
N LEU A 62 -16.34 12.06 2.11
CA LEU A 62 -17.51 12.90 1.92
C LEU A 62 -18.60 12.54 2.93
N ARG A 63 -18.87 11.24 3.12
CA ARG A 63 -19.84 10.75 4.09
C ARG A 63 -19.51 11.17 5.52
N ARG A 64 -18.22 11.19 5.92
CA ARG A 64 -17.75 11.66 7.23
C ARG A 64 -17.84 13.18 7.40
N LEU A 65 -17.67 13.95 6.32
CA LEU A 65 -17.77 15.40 6.35
C LEU A 65 -19.22 15.88 6.54
N GLY A 66 -20.20 15.04 6.23
CA GLY A 66 -21.63 15.36 6.36
C GLY A 66 -22.14 16.24 5.22
N GLU A 67 -23.37 16.75 5.35
CA GLU A 67 -23.98 17.61 4.33
C GLU A 67 -23.19 18.91 4.16
N PRO A 68 -22.99 19.41 2.92
CA PRO A 68 -23.65 19.00 1.67
C PRO A 68 -22.94 17.89 0.86
N TYR A 69 -22.13 17.03 1.49
CA TYR A 69 -21.33 15.99 0.84
C TYR A 69 -20.47 16.51 -0.33
N SER A 70 -20.00 17.75 -0.21
CA SER A 70 -19.09 18.37 -1.16
C SER A 70 -17.76 18.67 -0.47
N ALA A 71 -16.68 18.28 -1.13
CA ALA A 71 -15.34 18.70 -0.76
C ALA A 71 -14.80 19.62 -1.85
N SER A 72 -14.06 20.66 -1.47
CA SER A 72 -13.36 21.50 -2.46
C SER A 72 -12.35 20.64 -3.24
N LEU A 73 -12.08 21.01 -4.50
CA LEU A 73 -11.12 20.30 -5.35
C LEU A 73 -9.75 20.09 -4.67
N ALA A 74 -9.32 21.02 -3.82
CA ALA A 74 -8.07 20.90 -3.05
C ALA A 74 -8.06 19.73 -2.06
N VAL A 75 -9.22 19.41 -1.46
CA VAL A 75 -9.40 18.28 -0.55
C VAL A 75 -9.42 16.96 -1.35
N ALA A 76 -10.15 16.93 -2.48
CA ALA A 76 -10.19 15.78 -3.38
C ALA A 76 -8.82 15.45 -4.02
N SER A 77 -8.06 16.47 -4.42
CA SER A 77 -6.71 16.32 -4.99
C SER A 77 -5.66 15.87 -3.97
N ARG A 78 -5.86 16.12 -2.66
CA ARG A 78 -5.01 15.53 -1.60
C ARG A 78 -5.33 14.04 -1.37
N MET A 79 -6.58 13.62 -1.60
CA MET A 79 -7.01 12.22 -1.42
C MET A 79 -6.48 11.31 -2.53
N THR A 80 -6.57 11.75 -3.79
CA THR A 80 -6.02 11.01 -4.94
C THR A 80 -4.49 10.84 -4.90
N ARG A 81 -3.79 11.67 -4.11
CA ARG A 81 -2.33 11.61 -3.97
C ARG A 81 -1.83 10.64 -2.89
N ARG A 82 -2.74 10.03 -2.11
CA ARG A 82 -2.40 9.18 -0.97
C ARG A 82 -2.52 7.70 -1.28
N ARG A 83 -2.06 7.28 -2.46
CA ARG A 83 -1.69 5.88 -2.71
C ARG A 83 -0.40 5.61 -1.93
N ILE A 84 -0.52 5.25 -0.64
CA ILE A 84 0.64 4.97 0.23
C ILE A 84 1.48 3.82 -0.36
N PHE A 85 0.87 2.93 -1.15
CA PHE A 85 1.51 1.71 -1.64
C PHE A 85 1.48 1.54 -3.16
N SER A 86 0.57 2.20 -3.87
CA SER A 86 0.41 2.04 -5.31
C SER A 86 1.23 3.08 -6.09
N GLY A 87 2.48 2.69 -6.36
CA GLY A 87 3.43 3.49 -7.14
C GLY A 87 4.90 3.17 -6.90
N LEU A 88 5.24 2.38 -5.86
CA LEU A 88 6.57 1.81 -5.75
C LEU A 88 6.61 0.48 -6.51
N PRO A 89 7.20 0.42 -7.71
CA PRO A 89 7.76 -0.85 -8.14
C PRO A 89 8.91 -1.11 -7.17
N LEU A 90 8.66 -1.90 -6.12
CA LEU A 90 9.73 -2.72 -5.54
C LEU A 90 10.00 -3.88 -6.52
N ALA A 91 10.17 -3.57 -7.81
CA ALA A 91 10.85 -4.43 -8.73
C ALA A 91 12.32 -4.21 -8.44
N PHE A 92 12.81 -4.86 -7.38
CA PHE A 92 14.25 -5.02 -7.26
C PHE A 92 14.68 -5.93 -8.41
N PRO A 93 15.76 -5.58 -9.13
CA PRO A 93 16.28 -6.44 -10.18
C PRO A 93 16.55 -7.82 -9.57
N THR A 94 15.89 -8.84 -10.08
CA THR A 94 16.34 -10.22 -9.87
C THR A 94 17.62 -10.40 -10.69
N PRO A 95 18.66 -11.11 -10.17
CA PRO A 95 19.81 -11.48 -10.98
C PRO A 95 19.42 -12.38 -12.16
#